data_AF-A0A6N8YRR4-F1
#
_entry.id   AF-A0A6N8YRR4-F1
#
_cell.length_a   1.000
_cell.length_b   1.000
_cell.length_c   1.000
_cell.angle_alpha   90.00
_cell.angle_beta   90.00
_cell.angle_gamma   90.00
#
_symmetry.space_group_name_H-M   'P 1'
#
loop_
_entity.id
_entity.type
_entity.pdbx_description
1 polymer ?
#
loop_
_entity_poly.entity_id
_entity_poly.type
_entity_poly.pdbx_seq_one_letter_code
_entity_poly.pdbx_strand_id
1 'polypeptide(L)'
;MAGIVDADTHIIEHPGVWEHFDADMYDRRPLLASIPLDGEDGPRDFVWMVNGTAVPKRSGKGSYAVAVGGSDSENARTDIRASVRYITDPLARVEDMDMRGVDSEVVFPTVLLAYITDDVDLEVAICRSYNRYMANAWRVA
;
A
#
# COMPACT_ATOMS: atom_id res chain seq x y z
N MET A 1 14.66 15.55 22.44
CA MET A 1 14.61 14.66 21.27
C MET A 1 15.70 15.06 20.30
N ALA A 2 16.29 14.10 19.60
CA ALA A 2 17.47 14.30 18.75
C ALA A 2 17.14 14.94 17.38
N GLY A 3 15.85 15.17 17.08
CA GLY A 3 15.39 15.76 15.83
C GLY A 3 15.57 14.83 14.64
N ILE A 4 15.49 13.52 14.85
CA ILE A 4 15.74 12.51 13.82
C ILE A 4 14.56 12.47 12.86
N VAL A 5 14.84 12.74 11.59
CA VAL A 5 13.86 12.65 10.49
C VAL A 5 14.17 11.40 9.69
N ASP A 6 13.24 10.47 9.65
CA ASP A 6 13.26 9.37 8.68
C ASP A 6 12.66 9.89 7.36
N ALA A 7 13.54 10.15 6.41
CA ALA A 7 13.16 10.79 5.15
C ALA A 7 12.58 9.81 4.12
N ASP A 8 12.51 8.51 4.43
CA ASP A 8 12.03 7.49 3.50
C ASP A 8 11.32 6.34 4.22
N THR A 9 10.03 6.51 4.45
CA THR A 9 9.15 5.46 4.98
C THR A 9 8.00 5.22 4.03
N HIS A 10 7.30 4.10 4.20
CA HIS A 10 6.20 3.73 3.32
C HIS A 10 4.98 3.22 4.09
N ILE A 11 3.80 3.39 3.47
CA ILE A 11 2.65 2.53 3.74
C ILE A 11 2.59 1.41 2.73
N ILE A 12 2.01 0.28 3.11
CA ILE A 12 1.61 -0.77 2.17
C ILE A 12 0.12 -0.56 1.89
N GLU A 13 -0.24 -0.19 0.67
CA GLU A 13 -1.64 0.03 0.32
C GLU A 13 -2.45 -1.25 0.53
N HIS A 14 -3.63 -1.12 1.12
CA HIS A 14 -4.57 -2.21 1.41
C HIS A 14 -5.94 -1.89 0.81
N PRO A 15 -6.93 -2.82 0.78
CA PRO A 15 -8.19 -2.59 0.08
C PRO A 15 -8.95 -1.33 0.51
N GLY A 16 -8.83 -0.92 1.78
CA GLY A 16 -9.46 0.29 2.31
C GLY A 16 -8.98 1.59 1.66
N VAL A 17 -7.76 1.61 1.09
CA VAL A 17 -7.27 2.77 0.32
C VAL A 17 -8.14 3.01 -0.91
N TRP A 18 -8.68 1.95 -1.50
CA TRP A 18 -9.48 1.98 -2.74
C TRP A 18 -10.97 2.20 -2.50
N GLU A 19 -11.41 2.21 -1.25
CA GLU A 19 -12.79 2.55 -0.87
C GLU A 19 -13.08 4.07 -1.04
N HIS A 20 -12.06 4.88 -1.32
CA HIS A 20 -12.15 6.32 -1.55
C HIS A 20 -12.31 6.73 -3.01
N PHE A 21 -12.53 5.77 -3.91
CA PHE A 21 -12.86 6.04 -5.32
C PHE A 21 -14.16 6.85 -5.45
N ASP A 22 -14.23 7.68 -6.49
CA ASP A 22 -15.48 8.34 -6.87
C ASP A 22 -16.49 7.30 -7.38
N ALA A 23 -17.79 7.55 -7.16
CA ALA A 23 -18.84 6.57 -7.41
C ALA A 23 -18.91 6.08 -8.87
N ASP A 24 -18.58 6.94 -9.82
CA ASP A 24 -18.53 6.64 -11.26
C ASP A 24 -17.29 5.81 -11.67
N MET A 25 -16.26 5.79 -10.83
CA MET A 25 -15.01 5.03 -11.04
C MET A 25 -14.84 3.85 -10.09
N TYR A 26 -15.73 3.69 -9.10
CA TYR A 26 -15.59 2.72 -8.03
C TYR A 26 -15.50 1.27 -8.51
N ASP A 27 -16.22 0.93 -9.58
CA ASP A 27 -16.17 -0.41 -10.20
C ASP A 27 -14.84 -0.69 -10.92
N ARG A 28 -14.02 0.33 -11.13
CA ARG A 28 -12.70 0.22 -11.77
C ARG A 28 -11.56 0.20 -10.76
N ARG A 29 -11.85 0.32 -9.45
CA ARG A 29 -10.83 0.37 -8.41
C ARG A 29 -9.94 -0.89 -8.39
N PRO A 30 -8.69 -0.80 -7.91
CA PRO A 30 -7.84 -1.98 -7.76
C PRO A 30 -8.51 -3.04 -6.86
N LEU A 31 -8.56 -4.28 -7.34
CA LEU A 31 -9.13 -5.40 -6.58
C LEU A 31 -8.02 -6.37 -6.18
N LEU A 32 -8.10 -6.88 -4.96
CA LEU A 32 -7.14 -7.86 -4.47
C LEU A 32 -7.46 -9.24 -5.08
N ALA A 33 -6.48 -9.88 -5.70
CA ALA A 33 -6.62 -11.22 -6.28
C ALA A 33 -5.52 -12.14 -5.78
N SER A 34 -5.90 -13.33 -5.31
CA SER A 34 -4.96 -14.37 -4.95
C SER A 34 -4.33 -14.96 -6.20
N ILE A 35 -3.09 -15.40 -6.05
CA ILE A 35 -2.36 -16.14 -7.06
C ILE A 35 -1.89 -17.47 -6.48
N PRO A 36 -1.78 -18.52 -7.31
CA PRO A 36 -1.13 -19.74 -6.89
C PRO A 36 0.29 -19.44 -6.39
N LEU A 37 0.68 -20.09 -5.30
CA LEU A 37 2.06 -20.13 -4.87
C LEU A 37 2.75 -21.31 -5.55
N ASP A 38 3.35 -21.09 -6.71
CA ASP A 38 4.35 -22.01 -7.27
C ASP A 38 5.70 -21.73 -6.62
N GLY A 39 6.42 -22.79 -6.22
CA GLY A 39 7.49 -22.76 -5.21
C GLY A 39 8.71 -21.86 -5.44
N GLU A 40 8.75 -21.08 -6.52
CA GLU A 40 9.77 -20.05 -6.80
C GLU A 40 9.31 -18.62 -6.42
N ASP A 41 8.04 -18.44 -6.08
CA ASP A 41 7.37 -17.14 -6.08
C ASP A 41 7.55 -16.30 -4.80
N GLY A 42 8.24 -16.87 -3.81
CA GLY A 42 8.32 -16.29 -2.48
C GLY A 42 6.93 -16.13 -1.84
N PRO A 43 6.80 -15.32 -0.78
CA PRO A 43 5.53 -15.17 -0.07
C PRO A 43 4.49 -14.32 -0.83
N ARG A 44 4.69 -13.98 -2.11
CA ARG A 44 3.77 -13.08 -2.84
C ARG A 44 2.60 -13.86 -3.41
N ASP A 45 1.63 -14.09 -2.54
CA ASP A 45 0.38 -14.82 -2.74
C ASP A 45 -0.75 -13.98 -3.35
N PHE A 46 -0.57 -12.68 -3.51
CA PHE A 46 -1.58 -11.78 -4.07
C PHE A 46 -1.00 -10.71 -5.02
N VAL A 47 -1.89 -10.19 -5.87
CA VAL A 47 -1.68 -9.03 -6.73
C VAL A 47 -2.91 -8.11 -6.68
N TRP A 48 -2.73 -6.85 -7.06
CA TRP A 48 -3.80 -5.96 -7.45
C TRP A 48 -4.21 -6.22 -8.90
N MET A 49 -5.50 -6.37 -9.15
CA MET A 49 -6.08 -6.37 -10.47
C MET A 49 -6.51 -4.95 -10.81
N VAL A 50 -5.86 -4.36 -11.82
CA VAL A 50 -6.12 -3.01 -12.30
C VAL A 50 -6.43 -3.08 -13.80
N ASN A 51 -7.68 -2.80 -14.18
CA ASN A 51 -8.14 -2.86 -15.56
C ASN A 51 -7.78 -4.19 -16.29
N GLY A 52 -7.92 -5.32 -15.60
CA GLY A 52 -7.56 -6.64 -16.13
C GLY A 52 -6.06 -6.98 -16.09
N THR A 53 -5.20 -6.09 -15.58
CA THR A 53 -3.76 -6.30 -15.45
C THR A 53 -3.39 -6.61 -14.00
N ALA A 54 -2.54 -7.61 -13.78
CA ALA A 54 -1.99 -7.95 -12.48
C ALA A 54 -0.80 -7.03 -12.11
N VAL A 55 -0.85 -6.44 -10.92
CA VAL A 55 0.12 -5.46 -10.41
C VAL A 55 0.50 -5.81 -8.96
N PRO A 56 1.80 -5.96 -8.63
CA PRO A 56 2.94 -5.85 -9.53
C PRO A 56 3.05 -7.02 -10.49
N LYS A 57 3.67 -6.78 -11.65
CA LYS A 57 4.09 -7.87 -12.53
C LYS A 57 5.19 -8.67 -11.83
N ARG A 58 5.03 -9.99 -11.76
CA ARG A 58 5.91 -10.85 -10.97
C ARG A 58 7.24 -11.20 -11.64
N SER A 59 7.25 -11.26 -12.97
CA SER A 59 8.42 -11.66 -13.75
C SER A 59 8.51 -10.93 -15.10
N GLY A 60 9.69 -10.94 -15.70
CA GLY A 60 9.96 -10.33 -17.00
C GLY A 60 10.07 -8.80 -16.97
N LYS A 61 10.19 -8.18 -18.16
CA LYS A 61 10.37 -6.73 -18.27
C LYS A 61 9.20 -5.98 -17.60
N GLY A 62 9.54 -5.03 -16.74
CA GLY A 62 8.57 -4.24 -15.95
C GLY A 62 8.11 -4.92 -14.66
N SER A 63 8.70 -6.07 -14.28
CA SER A 63 8.46 -6.65 -12.95
C SER A 63 9.13 -5.81 -11.87
N TYR A 64 8.47 -5.68 -10.72
CA TYR A 64 9.02 -5.00 -9.57
C TYR A 64 8.52 -5.65 -8.28
N ALA A 65 9.34 -5.54 -7.25
CA ALA A 65 9.20 -6.26 -6.00
C ALA A 65 8.58 -5.36 -4.94
N VAL A 66 7.25 -5.37 -4.82
CA VAL A 66 6.52 -4.62 -3.79
C VAL A 66 5.57 -5.52 -3.02
N ALA A 67 5.27 -5.11 -1.79
CA ALA A 67 4.25 -5.73 -0.96
C ALA A 67 2.84 -5.37 -1.47
N VAL A 68 1.88 -6.26 -1.19
CA VAL A 68 0.47 -6.09 -1.55
C VAL A 68 -0.33 -6.19 -0.25
N GLY A 69 -0.83 -5.06 0.26
CA GLY A 69 -1.52 -5.04 1.54
C GLY A 69 -2.85 -5.77 1.47
N GLY A 70 -3.17 -6.47 2.56
CA GLY A 70 -4.32 -7.37 2.64
C GLY A 70 -4.07 -8.79 2.13
N SER A 71 -2.87 -9.09 1.60
CA SER A 71 -2.48 -10.47 1.29
C SER A 71 -2.34 -11.34 2.55
N ASP A 72 -2.42 -12.67 2.42
CA ASP A 72 -2.25 -13.54 3.59
C ASP A 72 -0.83 -13.44 4.14
N SER A 73 0.18 -13.34 3.26
CA SER A 73 1.57 -13.09 3.62
C SER A 73 1.78 -11.80 4.43
N GLU A 74 1.23 -10.66 3.99
CA GLU A 74 1.35 -9.41 4.72
C GLU A 74 0.55 -9.43 6.03
N ASN A 75 -0.56 -10.16 6.08
CA ASN A 75 -1.36 -10.30 7.30
C ASN A 75 -0.75 -11.30 8.31
N ALA A 76 0.06 -12.26 7.85
CA ALA A 76 0.77 -13.23 8.70
C ALA A 76 2.05 -12.67 9.35
N ARG A 77 2.52 -11.50 8.90
CA ARG A 77 3.73 -10.84 9.45
C ARG A 77 3.58 -10.46 10.92
N THR A 78 4.60 -10.78 11.70
CA THR A 78 4.69 -10.51 13.15
C THR A 78 5.75 -9.48 13.53
N ASP A 79 6.55 -9.02 12.57
CA ASP A 79 7.66 -8.07 12.77
C ASP A 79 7.18 -6.63 13.01
N ILE A 80 5.98 -6.29 12.52
CA ILE A 80 5.35 -4.99 12.70
C ILE A 80 3.83 -5.18 12.75
N ARG A 81 3.07 -4.27 13.36
CA ARG A 81 1.60 -4.35 13.42
C ARG A 81 0.99 -3.97 12.06
N ALA A 82 -0.07 -4.65 11.64
CA ALA A 82 -0.81 -4.30 10.42
C ALA A 82 -1.31 -2.85 10.46
N SER A 83 -1.79 -2.39 11.63
CA SER A 83 -2.27 -1.03 11.81
C SER A 83 -1.20 0.05 11.59
N VAL A 84 0.07 -0.32 11.76
CA VAL A 84 1.24 0.54 11.50
C VAL A 84 1.66 0.49 10.03
N ARG A 85 1.67 -0.70 9.41
CA ARG A 85 2.00 -0.87 7.97
C ARG A 85 0.99 -0.19 7.06
N TYR A 86 -0.28 -0.29 7.43
CA TYR A 86 -1.39 0.24 6.67
C TYR A 86 -1.77 1.65 7.12
N ILE A 87 -1.17 2.21 8.17
CA ILE A 87 -1.54 3.49 8.80
C ILE A 87 -3.03 3.62 9.18
N THR A 88 -3.69 2.50 9.49
CA THR A 88 -5.09 2.51 9.96
C THR A 88 -5.23 2.99 11.41
N ASP A 89 -4.12 3.06 12.15
CA ASP A 89 -4.03 3.62 13.50
C ASP A 89 -2.81 4.56 13.56
N PRO A 90 -3.00 5.88 13.39
CA PRO A 90 -1.89 6.84 13.41
C PRO A 90 -1.18 6.88 14.77
N LEU A 91 -1.88 6.61 15.88
CA LEU A 91 -1.24 6.60 17.19
C LEU A 91 -0.32 5.39 17.34
N ALA A 92 -0.73 4.22 16.85
CA ALA A 92 0.17 3.06 16.78
C ALA A 92 1.40 3.34 15.91
N ARG A 93 1.28 4.15 14.84
CA ARG A 93 2.43 4.56 14.03
C ARG A 93 3.38 5.47 14.81
N VAL A 94 2.85 6.41 15.59
CA VAL A 94 3.65 7.27 16.47
C VAL A 94 4.32 6.45 17.58
N GLU A 95 3.64 5.48 18.20
CA GLU A 95 4.24 4.56 19.17
C GLU A 95 5.43 3.78 18.55
N ASP A 96 5.29 3.35 17.30
CA ASP A 96 6.36 2.68 16.56
C ASP A 96 7.54 3.62 16.25
N MET A 97 7.26 4.89 15.91
CA MET A 97 8.29 5.93 15.75
C MET A 97 9.06 6.17 17.07
N ASP A 98 8.35 6.25 18.20
CA ASP A 98 8.95 6.44 19.53
C ASP A 98 9.89 5.27 19.89
N MET A 99 9.48 4.03 19.59
CA MET A 99 10.32 2.85 19.81
C MET A 99 11.59 2.84 18.94
N ARG A 100 11.52 3.39 17.72
CA ARG A 100 12.67 3.54 16.82
C ARG A 100 13.50 4.79 17.09
N GLY A 101 13.03 5.69 17.96
CA GLY A 101 13.68 6.97 18.25
C GLY A 101 13.63 7.96 17.08
N VAL A 102 12.56 7.93 16.27
CA VAL A 102 12.34 8.81 15.12
C VAL A 102 11.32 9.89 15.50
N ASP A 103 11.63 11.16 15.21
CA ASP A 103 10.78 12.30 15.55
C ASP A 103 9.79 12.65 14.43
N SER A 104 10.12 12.34 13.18
CA SER A 104 9.27 12.63 12.02
C SER A 104 9.56 11.67 10.88
N GLU A 105 8.52 11.32 10.12
CA GLU A 105 8.62 10.45 8.95
C GLU A 105 8.07 11.15 7.71
N VAL A 106 8.76 11.00 6.59
CA VAL A 106 8.18 11.21 5.27
C VAL A 106 7.61 9.87 4.80
N VAL A 107 6.32 9.85 4.48
CA VAL A 107 5.58 8.62 4.17
C VAL A 107 5.21 8.58 2.70
N PHE A 108 5.79 7.63 1.96
CA PHE A 108 5.58 7.39 0.55
C PHE A 108 4.59 6.23 0.30
N PRO A 109 4.01 6.15 -0.91
CA PRO A 109 3.31 4.95 -1.34
C PRO A 109 4.27 3.76 -1.52
N THR A 110 3.74 2.55 -1.69
CA THR A 110 4.50 1.36 -2.06
C THR A 110 4.17 0.92 -3.49
N VAL A 111 2.90 0.60 -3.78
CA VAL A 111 2.53 0.11 -5.13
C VAL A 111 2.59 1.20 -6.19
N LEU A 112 2.33 2.47 -5.80
CA LEU A 112 2.33 3.64 -6.70
C LEU A 112 3.73 4.17 -7.02
N LEU A 113 4.80 3.56 -6.48
CA LEU A 113 6.18 3.89 -6.88
C LEU A 113 6.51 3.40 -8.30
N ALA A 114 5.66 2.54 -8.85
CA ALA A 114 5.84 1.94 -10.15
C ALA A 114 4.63 2.22 -11.05
N TYR A 115 4.82 1.90 -12.33
CA TYR A 115 3.79 2.02 -13.34
C TYR A 115 2.65 1.01 -13.12
N ILE A 116 1.41 1.50 -12.99
CA ILE A 116 0.24 0.66 -12.70
C ILE A 116 -0.68 0.47 -13.91
N THR A 117 -0.94 1.51 -14.70
CA THR A 117 -1.89 1.45 -15.83
C THR A 117 -1.58 2.49 -16.91
N ASP A 118 -1.96 2.23 -18.16
CA ASP A 118 -1.97 3.19 -19.29
C ASP A 118 -3.27 4.00 -19.38
N ASP A 119 -4.28 3.64 -18.60
CA ASP A 119 -5.54 4.35 -18.57
C ASP A 119 -5.43 5.60 -17.68
N VAL A 120 -5.31 6.76 -18.33
CA VAL A 120 -5.09 8.05 -17.67
C VAL A 120 -6.18 8.38 -16.66
N ASP A 121 -7.45 8.13 -17.00
CA ASP A 121 -8.57 8.46 -16.12
C ASP A 121 -8.57 7.56 -14.88
N LEU A 122 -8.22 6.28 -15.06
CA LEU A 122 -8.07 5.34 -13.96
C LEU A 122 -6.86 5.67 -13.08
N GLU A 123 -5.71 6.03 -13.65
CA GLU A 123 -4.53 6.44 -12.90
C GLU A 123 -4.84 7.66 -12.01
N VAL A 124 -5.54 8.66 -12.57
CA VAL A 124 -6.01 9.81 -11.81
C VAL A 124 -6.94 9.39 -10.67
N ALA A 125 -7.87 8.45 -10.91
CA ALA A 125 -8.77 7.95 -9.86
C ALA A 125 -8.02 7.19 -8.75
N ILE A 126 -7.03 6.36 -9.09
CA ILE A 126 -6.16 5.65 -8.14
C ILE A 126 -5.41 6.66 -7.26
N CYS A 127 -4.73 7.62 -7.89
CA CYS A 127 -3.99 8.67 -7.17
C CYS A 127 -4.91 9.50 -6.28
N ARG A 128 -6.12 9.83 -6.74
CA ARG A 128 -7.11 10.55 -5.94
C ARG A 128 -7.55 9.75 -4.72
N SER A 129 -7.82 8.45 -4.89
CA SER A 129 -8.19 7.56 -3.78
C SER A 129 -7.07 7.47 -2.74
N TYR A 130 -5.83 7.25 -3.18
CA TYR A 130 -4.65 7.24 -2.30
C TYR A 130 -4.48 8.56 -1.55
N ASN A 131 -4.56 9.70 -2.25
CA ASN A 131 -4.43 11.01 -1.62
C ASN A 131 -5.54 11.29 -0.61
N ARG A 132 -6.78 10.86 -0.88
CA ARG A 132 -7.89 10.98 0.07
C ARG A 132 -7.67 10.12 1.32
N TYR A 133 -7.18 8.90 1.13
CA TYR A 133 -6.82 8.02 2.25
C TYR A 133 -5.73 8.68 3.13
N MET A 134 -4.60 9.06 2.53
CA MET A 134 -3.48 9.69 3.25
C MET A 134 -3.84 11.03 3.89
N ALA A 135 -4.67 11.85 3.25
CA ALA A 135 -5.17 13.10 3.81
C ALA A 135 -6.01 12.89 5.09
N ASN A 136 -6.53 11.69 5.32
CA ASN A 136 -7.28 11.32 6.50
C ASN A 136 -6.51 10.38 7.46
N ALA A 137 -5.30 9.92 7.09
CA ALA A 137 -4.54 8.94 7.85
C ALA A 137 -4.12 9.42 9.25
N TRP A 138 -4.02 10.74 9.46
CA TRP A 138 -3.70 11.33 10.76
C TRP A 138 -4.88 11.35 11.75
N ARG A 139 -6.11 11.08 11.27
CA ARG A 139 -7.32 11.22 12.09
C ARG A 139 -7.39 10.10 13.13
N VAL A 140 -7.61 10.50 14.37
CA VAL A 140 -7.97 9.58 15.46
C VAL A 140 -9.50 9.50 15.50
N ALA A 141 -10.04 8.29 15.69
CA ALA A 141 -11.48 8.04 15.80
C ALA A 141 -12.11 8.73 17.02
#